data_AF-A0A3D0D069-F1
#
_entry.id   AF-A0A3D0D069-F1
#
_cell.length_a   1.000
_cell.length_b   1.000
_cell.length_c   1.000
_cell.angle_alpha   90.00
_cell.angle_beta   90.00
_cell.angle_gamma   90.00
#
_symmetry.space_group_name_H-M   'P 1'
#
loop_
_entity.id
_entity.type
_entity.pdbx_description
1 polymer ?
#
loop_
_entity_poly.entity_id
_entity_poly.type
_entity_poly.pdbx_seq_one_letter_code
_entity_poly.pdbx_strand_id
1 'polypeptide(L)' 'MGEQKTLRLVARYADACNLSVAAGPDIIRKKLEVLKHHCEDFGRPYDEIERTALGMVSLAPGGSTPSQVIASCRALAEA' A
#
# COMPACT_ATOMS: atom_id res chain seq x y z
N MET A 1 7.02 5.61 13.38
CA MET A 1 6.21 4.82 14.34
C MET A 1 4.92 4.39 13.65
N GLY A 2 4.65 3.09 13.53
CA GLY A 2 3.43 2.57 12.91
C GLY A 2 3.62 1.20 12.28
N GLU A 3 4.60 1.05 11.37
CA GLU A 3 4.73 -0.16 10.55
C GLU A 3 4.94 -1.46 11.36
N GLN A 4 5.81 -1.47 12.38
CA GLN A 4 6.10 -2.69 13.15
C GLN A 4 4.90 -3.24 13.93
N LYS A 5 4.04 -2.36 14.48
CA LYS A 5 2.87 -2.81 15.25
C LYS A 5 1.65 -2.95 14.36
N THR A 6 1.42 -1.99 13.47
CA THR A 6 0.24 -1.98 12.60
C THR A 6 0.29 -3.11 11.59
N LEU A 7 1.40 -3.33 10.87
CA LEU A 7 1.45 -4.40 9.86
C LEU A 7 1.37 -5.79 10.49
N ARG A 8 1.92 -5.96 11.70
CA ARG A 8 1.74 -7.19 12.47
C ARG A 8 0.28 -7.45 12.85
N LEU A 9 -0.47 -6.41 13.24
CA LEU A 9 -1.90 -6.52 13.50
C LEU A 9 -2.71 -6.78 12.23
N VAL A 10 -2.34 -6.14 11.11
CA VAL A 10 -2.94 -6.38 9.79
C VAL A 10 -2.75 -7.83 9.39
N ALA A 11 -1.53 -8.36 9.47
CA ALA A 11 -1.23 -9.77 9.19
C ALA A 11 -2.10 -10.71 10.01
N ARG A 12 -2.29 -10.41 11.30
CA ARG A 12 -3.04 -11.28 12.22
C ARG A 12 -4.56 -11.20 12.05
N TYR A 13 -5.12 -10.05 11.69
CA TYR A 13 -6.55 -9.80 11.87
C TYR A 13 -7.28 -9.12 10.72
N ALA A 14 -6.59 -8.47 9.77
CA ALA A 14 -7.26 -7.62 8.78
C ALA A 14 -7.57 -8.36 7.49
N ASP A 15 -8.69 -8.03 6.86
CA ASP A 15 -9.03 -8.47 5.50
C ASP A 15 -8.49 -7.51 4.43
N ALA A 16 -8.18 -6.27 4.81
CA ALA A 16 -7.66 -5.25 3.89
C ALA A 16 -6.63 -4.31 4.53
N CYS A 17 -5.72 -3.78 3.72
CA CYS A 17 -4.70 -2.81 4.11
C CYS A 17 -4.53 -1.69 3.07
N ASN A 18 -4.87 -0.45 3.46
CA ASN A 18 -4.66 0.74 2.64
C ASN A 18 -3.25 1.32 2.88
N LEU A 19 -2.42 1.36 1.84
CA LEU A 19 -1.06 1.89 1.89
C LEU A 19 -1.02 3.30 1.30
N SER A 20 -0.62 4.29 2.10
CA SER A 20 -0.55 5.68 1.64
C SER A 20 0.51 5.86 0.55
N VAL A 21 0.09 6.40 -0.60
CA VAL A 21 0.99 6.75 -1.72
C VAL A 21 1.95 7.88 -1.37
N ALA A 22 1.61 8.71 -0.37
CA ALA A 22 2.48 9.80 0.08
C ALA A 22 3.80 9.28 0.68
N ALA A 23 3.87 8.00 1.05
CA ALA A 23 5.10 7.36 1.50
C ALA A 23 6.09 7.07 0.36
N GLY A 24 5.63 7.07 -0.89
CA GLY A 24 6.42 6.71 -2.07
C GLY A 24 6.50 5.19 -2.34
N PRO A 25 6.79 4.80 -3.58
CA PRO A 25 6.73 3.39 -4.04
C PRO A 25 7.73 2.48 -3.31
N ASP A 26 8.96 2.93 -3.06
CA ASP A 26 9.97 2.12 -2.38
C ASP A 26 9.58 1.79 -0.93
N ILE A 27 8.96 2.75 -0.24
CA ILE A 27 8.46 2.53 1.12
C ILE A 27 7.24 1.61 1.10
N ILE A 28 6.37 1.71 0.09
CA ILE A 28 5.27 0.77 -0.10
C ILE A 28 5.81 -0.65 -0.28
N ARG A 29 6.77 -0.85 -1.18
CA ARG A 29 7.43 -2.16 -1.41
C ARG A 29 8.00 -2.73 -0.12
N LYS A 30 8.76 -1.92 0.63
CA LYS A 30 9.31 -2.33 1.93
C LYS A 30 8.22 -2.76 2.92
N LYS A 31 7.10 -2.02 2.99
CA LYS A 31 5.97 -2.38 3.87
C LYS A 31 5.27 -3.66 3.42
N LEU A 32 5.16 -3.90 2.11
CA LEU A 32 4.61 -5.14 1.57
C LEU A 32 5.47 -6.35 1.96
N GLU A 33 6.80 -6.24 1.90
CA GLU A 33 7.72 -7.29 2.36
C GLU A 33 7.60 -7.53 3.87
N VAL A 34 7.51 -6.48 4.69
CA VAL A 34 7.29 -6.61 6.14
C VAL A 34 5.95 -7.28 6.44
N LEU A 35 4.89 -6.92 5.71
CA LEU A 35 3.57 -7.55 5.87
C LEU A 35 3.63 -9.04 5.49
N LYS A 36 4.31 -9.39 4.40
CA LYS A 36 4.49 -10.77 3.96
C LYS A 36 5.21 -11.60 5.02
N HIS A 37 6.31 -11.08 5.58
CA HIS A 37 7.02 -11.73 6.67
C HIS A 37 6.14 -11.98 7.90
N HIS A 38 5.30 -11.00 8.29
CA HIS A 38 4.36 -11.21 9.38
C HIS A 38 3.25 -12.22 9.06
N CYS A 39 2.82 -12.33 7.80
CA CYS A 39 1.86 -13.36 7.40
C CYS A 39 2.49 -14.76 7.54
N GLU A 40 3.76 -14.92 7.16
CA GLU A 40 4.54 -16.14 7.38
C GLU A 40 4.64 -16.49 8.87
N ASP A 41 4.93 -15.51 9.75
CA ASP A 41 4.99 -15.72 11.21
C ASP A 41 3.66 -16.25 11.80
N PHE A 42 2.52 -15.85 11.23
CA PHE A 42 1.19 -16.28 11.67
C PHE A 42 0.64 -17.50 10.92
N GLY A 43 1.35 -18.01 9.91
CA GLY A 43 0.88 -19.10 9.06
C GLY A 43 -0.35 -18.73 8.23
N ARG A 44 -0.50 -17.44 7.88
CA ARG A 44 -1.63 -16.92 7.10
C ARG A 44 -1.22 -16.69 5.65
N PRO A 45 -2.05 -17.06 4.65
CA PRO A 45 -1.80 -16.69 3.26
C PRO A 45 -1.77 -15.16 3.08
N TYR A 46 -0.71 -14.66 2.43
CA TYR A 46 -0.51 -13.22 2.20
C TYR A 46 -1.55 -12.61 1.25
N ASP A 47 -2.12 -13.42 0.36
CA ASP A 47 -3.13 -13.07 -0.62
C ASP A 47 -4.55 -12.95 -0.06
N GLU A 48 -4.81 -13.44 1.17
CA GLU A 48 -6.08 -13.19 1.88
C GLU A 48 -6.26 -11.73 2.30
N ILE A 49 -5.20 -10.91 2.26
CA ILE A 49 -5.26 -9.49 2.60
C ILE A 49 -5.32 -8.67 1.32
N GLU A 50 -6.47 -8.03 1.09
CA GLU A 50 -6.61 -7.05 0.02
C GLU A 50 -5.71 -5.84 0.30
N ARG A 51 -4.91 -5.44 -0.69
CA ARG A 51 -3.96 -4.35 -0.55
C ARG A 51 -4.27 -3.28 -1.57
N THR A 52 -4.38 -2.04 -1.11
CA THR A 52 -4.68 -0.90 -1.97
C THR A 52 -3.65 0.21 -1.79
N ALA A 53 -3.44 1.01 -2.83
CA ALA A 53 -2.67 2.23 -2.77
C ALA A 53 -3.63 3.43 -2.59
N LEU A 54 -3.56 4.09 -1.45
CA LEU A 54 -4.45 5.19 -1.09
C LEU A 54 -3.77 6.54 -1.33
N GLY A 55 -4.34 7.33 -2.23
CA GLY A 55 -3.85 8.65 -2.61
C GLY A 55 -4.96 9.63 -2.97
N MET A 56 -4.58 10.90 -3.11
CA MET A 56 -5.48 11.96 -3.54
C MET A 56 -5.07 12.47 -4.92
N VAL A 57 -6.06 12.82 -5.73
CA VAL A 57 -5.91 13.47 -7.03
C VAL A 57 -6.75 14.74 -6.99
N SER A 58 -6.19 15.87 -7.44
CA SER A 58 -6.96 17.11 -7.57
C SER A 58 -7.50 17.22 -8.99
N LEU A 59 -8.83 17.27 -9.14
CA LEU A 59 -9.49 17.43 -10.44
C LEU A 59 -9.87 18.89 -10.75
N ALA A 60 -9.47 19.83 -9.88
CA ALA A 60 -9.72 21.25 -10.08
C ALA A 60 -8.88 21.80 -11.25
N PRO A 61 -9.26 22.95 -11.85
CA PRO A 61 -8.40 23.65 -12.81
C PRO A 61 -7.01 23.90 -12.22
N GLY A 62 -5.96 23.52 -12.95
CA GLY A 62 -4.56 23.58 -12.47
C GLY A 62 -4.15 22.43 -11.54
N GLY A 63 -5.04 21.46 -11.30
CA GLY A 63 -4.76 20.23 -10.56
C GLY A 63 -4.03 19.17 -11.41
N SER A 64 -4.27 17.91 -11.07
CA SER A 64 -3.68 16.75 -11.73
C SER A 64 -4.23 16.56 -13.14
N THR A 65 -3.34 16.34 -14.10
CA THR A 65 -3.71 15.95 -15.46
C THR A 65 -3.98 14.45 -15.56
N PRO A 66 -4.78 13.97 -16.52
CA PRO A 66 -4.99 12.54 -16.74
C PRO A 66 -3.69 11.75 -16.90
N SER A 67 -2.72 12.30 -17.63
CA SER A 67 -1.40 11.66 -17.83
C SER A 67 -0.62 11.50 -16.53
N GLN A 68 -0.69 12.48 -15.63
CA GLN A 68 -0.06 12.37 -14.31
C GLN A 68 -0.72 11.29 -13.45
N VAL A 69 -2.06 11.22 -13.45
CA VAL A 69 -2.80 10.19 -12.70
C VAL A 69 -2.46 8.79 -13.22
N ILE A 70 -2.46 8.59 -14.54
CA ILE A 70 -2.10 7.31 -15.17
C ILE A 70 -0.66 6.93 -14.83
N ALA A 71 0.28 7.88 -14.89
CA ALA A 71 1.68 7.63 -14.53
C ALA A 71 1.82 7.21 -13.07
N SER A 72 1.10 7.86 -12.14
CA SER A 72 1.07 7.46 -10.74
C SER A 72 0.51 6.04 -10.54
N CYS A 73 -0.60 5.69 -11.21
CA CYS A 73 -1.15 4.34 -11.13
C CYS A 73 -0.18 3.28 -11.63
N ARG A 74 0.55 3.53 -12.73
CA ARG A 74 1.56 2.60 -13.27
C ARG A 74 2.73 2.41 -12.30
N ALA A 75 3.28 3.50 -11.77
CA ALA A 75 4.38 3.43 -10.81
C ALA A 75 4.00 2.65 -9.53
N LEU A 76 2.74 2.76 -9.09
CA LEU A 76 2.24 2.03 -7.92
C LEU A 76 1.94 0.56 -8.21
N ALA A 77 1.56 0.21 -9.44
CA ALA A 77 1.34 -1.18 -9.84
C ALA A 77 2.63 -2.01 -9.90
N GLU A 78 3.77 -1.34 -10.07
CA GLU A 78 5.10 -1.96 -10.06
C GLU A 78 5.74 -1.96 -8.66
N ALA A 79 5.10 -1.34 -7.67
CA ALA A 79 5.60 -1.23 -6.30
C ALA A 79 5.57 -2.57 -5.55
#